data_AF-E2CNP2-F1
#
_entry.id   AF-E2CNP2-F1
#
_cell.length_a   1.000
_cell.length_b   1.000
_cell.length_c   1.000
_cell.angle_alpha   90.00
_cell.angle_beta   90.00
_cell.angle_gamma   90.00
#
_symmetry.space_group_name_H-M   'P 1'
#
loop_
_entity.id
_entity.type
_entity.pdbx_description
1 polymer ?
#
loop_
_entity_poly.entity_id
_entity_poly.type
_entity_poly.pdbx_seq_one_letter_code
_entity_poly.pdbx_strand_id
1 'polypeptide(L)'
;MHLNAIRTPEGIQVSWVRRARYGGDSWEQIEVPLAEDREAYEVDILTNDGQVLRTLSSDQPTVVYPETEELADFGGPVSSLCLSVAQLSATYGRGASTKRCLHV
;
A
#
# COMPACT_ATOMS: atom_id res chain seq x y z
N MET A 1 9.07 6.79 -0.05
CA MET A 1 7.81 6.86 -0.81
C MET A 1 6.98 7.95 -0.18
N HIS A 2 6.32 8.81 -0.96
CA HIS A 2 5.41 9.82 -0.42
C HIS A 2 4.03 9.16 -0.30
N LEU A 3 3.48 9.10 0.92
CA LEU A 3 2.15 8.55 1.18
C LEU A 3 1.21 9.71 1.49
N ASN A 4 0.01 9.66 0.96
CA ASN A 4 -1.07 10.61 1.21
C ASN A 4 -2.35 9.84 1.54
N ALA A 5 -3.22 10.44 2.34
CA ALA A 5 -4.53 9.88 2.65
C ALA A 5 -5.54 11.00 2.77
N ILE A 6 -6.73 10.80 2.20
CA ILE A 6 -7.81 11.78 2.17
C ILE A 6 -9.11 11.04 2.47
N ARG A 7 -9.93 11.58 3.36
CA ARG A 7 -11.29 11.08 3.58
C ARG A 7 -12.22 11.48 2.43
N THR A 8 -12.98 10.51 1.93
CA THR A 8 -14.00 10.64 0.90
C THR A 8 -15.31 9.99 1.38
N PRO A 9 -16.44 10.15 0.68
CA PRO A 9 -17.69 9.45 1.01
C PRO A 9 -17.59 7.91 0.97
N GLU A 10 -16.61 7.38 0.24
CA GLU A 10 -16.39 5.93 0.08
C GLU A 10 -15.46 5.35 1.17
N GLY A 11 -14.82 6.20 1.97
CA GLY A 11 -13.86 5.82 3.01
C GLY A 11 -12.60 6.69 2.99
N ILE A 12 -11.46 6.14 3.41
CA ILE A 12 -10.17 6.82 3.34
C ILE A 12 -9.45 6.36 2.07
N GLN A 13 -9.28 7.27 1.11
CA GLN A 13 -8.46 7.03 -0.06
C GLN A 13 -6.99 7.25 0.29
N VAL A 14 -6.18 6.19 0.23
CA VAL A 14 -4.75 6.22 0.44
C VAL A 14 -4.04 6.13 -0.91
N SER A 15 -3.10 7.02 -1.17
CA SER A 15 -2.31 7.04 -2.41
C SER A 15 -0.83 7.25 -2.16
N TRP A 16 0.01 6.80 -3.09
CA TRP A 16 1.45 6.95 -2.97
C TRP A 16 2.15 7.13 -4.32
N VAL A 17 3.35 7.69 -4.27
CA VAL A 17 4.20 7.76 -5.46
C VAL A 17 4.93 6.42 -5.64
N ARG A 18 4.65 5.70 -6.73
CA ARG A 18 5.38 4.47 -7.10
C ARG A 18 6.89 4.71 -7.07
N ARG A 19 7.65 3.79 -6.49
CA ARG A 19 9.11 3.76 -6.64
C ARG A 19 9.46 3.01 -7.92
N ALA A 20 10.30 3.61 -8.77
CA ALA A 20 10.96 2.86 -9.83
C ALA A 20 11.86 1.80 -9.18
N ARG A 21 11.77 0.55 -9.62
CA ARG A 21 12.74 -0.46 -9.23
C ARG A 21 14.04 -0.12 -9.96
N TYR A 22 15.07 0.30 -9.21
CA TYR A 22 16.42 0.42 -9.76
C TYR A 22 16.88 -1.00 -10.11
N GLY A 23 16.88 -1.33 -11.39
CA GLY A 23 17.18 -2.67 -11.91
C GLY A 23 16.96 -2.79 -13.43
N GLY A 24 17.14 -1.69 -14.17
CA GLY A 24 16.98 -1.65 -15.63
C GLY A 24 18.28 -1.33 -16.36
N ASP A 25 19.43 -1.82 -15.87
CA ASP A 25 20.73 -1.74 -16.57
C ASP A 25 21.26 -3.14 -16.86
N SER A 26 20.52 -3.90 -17.68
CA SER A 26 21.09 -5.06 -18.36
C SER A 26 20.49 -5.13 -19.75
N TRP A 27 21.26 -4.61 -20.71
CA TRP A 27 21.11 -4.87 -22.13
C TRP A 27 21.46 -6.34 -22.42
N GLU A 28 20.73 -7.29 -21.85
CA GLU A 28 20.83 -8.69 -22.24
C GLU A 28 19.44 -9.28 -22.33
N GLN A 29 19.06 -9.51 -23.58
CA GLN A 29 17.85 -10.17 -24.04
C GLN A 29 17.81 -11.61 -23.49
N ILE A 30 17.24 -11.76 -22.30
CA ILE A 30 16.78 -13.03 -21.76
C ILE A 30 15.29 -12.82 -21.50
N GLU A 31 14.45 -13.73 -22.00
CA GLU A 31 13.00 -13.70 -21.80
C GLU A 31 12.67 -13.50 -20.32
N VAL A 32 12.37 -12.26 -19.94
CA VAL A 32 11.82 -11.91 -18.65
C VAL A 32 10.46 -12.62 -18.58
N PRO A 33 10.23 -13.56 -17.64
CA PRO A 33 8.92 -14.15 -17.48
C PRO A 33 7.91 -13.02 -17.31
N LEU A 34 6.82 -13.09 -18.08
CA LEU A 34 5.71 -12.11 -18.20
C LEU A 34 5.05 -11.69 -16.86
N ALA A 35 5.58 -12.12 -15.72
CA ALA A 35 5.13 -11.85 -14.37
C ALA A 35 5.91 -10.73 -13.64
N GLU A 36 7.03 -10.22 -14.17
CA GLU A 36 7.80 -9.14 -13.51
C GLU A 36 7.20 -7.73 -13.64
N ASP A 37 6.16 -7.55 -14.46
CA ASP A 37 5.55 -6.25 -14.78
C ASP A 37 4.12 -6.04 -14.24
N ARG A 38 3.67 -6.85 -13.27
CA ARG A 38 2.42 -6.54 -12.57
C ARG A 38 2.70 -5.69 -11.35
N GLU A 39 2.26 -4.43 -11.40
CA GLU A 39 2.16 -3.60 -10.20
C GLU A 39 1.20 -4.27 -9.23
N ALA A 40 1.70 -4.58 -8.03
CA ALA A 40 0.91 -5.07 -6.94
C ALA A 40 1.48 -4.52 -5.63
N TYR A 41 0.58 -4.19 -4.73
CA TYR A 41 0.87 -3.55 -3.46
C TYR A 41 0.05 -4.21 -2.36
N GLU A 42 0.62 -4.26 -1.17
CA GLU A 42 -0.13 -4.54 0.04
C GLU A 42 -0.01 -3.36 0.99
N VAL A 43 -1.13 -3.01 1.61
CA VAL A 43 -1.29 -1.88 2.52
C VAL A 43 -1.79 -2.41 3.86
N ASP A 44 -0.93 -2.41 4.86
CA ASP A 44 -1.30 -2.74 6.22
C ASP A 44 -1.88 -1.51 6.91
N ILE A 45 -3.11 -1.65 7.43
CA ILE A 45 -3.71 -0.72 8.38
C ILE A 45 -3.28 -1.13 9.77
N LEU A 46 -2.78 -0.18 10.54
CA LEU A 46 -2.11 -0.44 11.82
C LEU A 46 -2.82 0.23 12.98
N THR A 47 -2.78 -0.41 14.15
CA THR A 47 -3.03 0.26 15.43
C THR A 47 -1.96 1.32 15.70
N ASN A 48 -2.22 2.20 16.67
CA ASN A 48 -1.22 3.15 17.17
C ASN A 48 0.04 2.45 17.72
N ASP A 49 -0.13 1.25 18.29
CA ASP A 49 0.97 0.41 18.78
C ASP A 49 1.69 -0.36 17.67
N GLY A 50 1.20 -0.26 16.43
CA GLY A 50 1.81 -0.82 15.23
C GLY A 50 1.41 -2.25 14.89
N GLN A 51 0.38 -2.81 15.55
CA GLN A 51 -0.19 -4.10 15.18
C GLN A 51 -0.99 -3.97 13.88
N VAL A 52 -0.86 -4.95 12.99
CA VAL A 52 -1.68 -5.00 11.76
C VAL A 52 -3.11 -5.37 12.11
N LEU A 53 -4.05 -4.47 11.80
CA LEU A 53 -5.49 -4.71 11.89
C LEU A 53 -6.02 -5.34 10.61
N ARG A 54 -5.50 -4.87 9.47
CA ARG A 54 -5.96 -5.28 8.14
C ARG A 54 -4.84 -5.15 7.13
N THR A 55 -4.89 -5.98 6.11
CA THR A 55 -4.06 -5.84 4.91
C THR A 55 -4.96 -5.72 3.70
N LEU A 56 -4.83 -4.62 2.96
CA LEU A 56 -5.52 -4.37 1.70
C LEU A 56 -4.56 -4.63 0.54
N SER A 57 -5.04 -5.24 -0.55
CA SER A 57 -4.27 -5.42 -1.78
C SER A 57 -4.70 -4.41 -2.83
N SER A 58 -3.75 -3.91 -3.63
CA SER A 58 -4.05 -3.06 -4.79
C SER A 58 -3.08 -3.35 -5.94
N ASP A 59 -3.57 -3.28 -7.17
CA ASP A 59 -2.77 -3.32 -8.40
C ASP A 59 -2.43 -1.91 -8.94
N GLN A 60 -2.85 -0.87 -8.22
CA GLN A 60 -2.59 0.53 -8.51
C GLN A 60 -1.90 1.21 -7.31
N PRO A 61 -1.22 2.35 -7.50
CA PRO A 61 -0.59 3.10 -6.40
C PRO A 61 -1.60 3.88 -5.53
N THR A 62 -2.78 3.28 -5.31
CA THR A 62 -3.88 3.80 -4.50
C THR A 62 -4.71 2.64 -3.96
N VAL A 63 -5.33 2.81 -2.80
CA VAL A 63 -6.33 1.89 -2.26
C VAL A 63 -7.38 2.69 -1.49
N VAL A 64 -8.61 2.18 -1.45
CA VAL A 64 -9.65 2.72 -0.58
C VAL A 64 -9.75 1.83 0.64
N TYR A 65 -9.63 2.43 1.82
CA TYR A 65 -9.98 1.80 3.09
C TYR A 65 -11.43 2.18 3.41
N PRO A 66 -12.41 1.28 3.20
CA PRO A 66 -13.82 1.61 3.27
C PRO A 66 -14.26 2.01 4.68
N GLU A 67 -15.27 2.90 4.77
CA GLU A 67 -15.84 3.34 6.05
C GLU A 67 -16.35 2.17 6.91
N THR A 68 -16.90 1.14 6.28
CA THR A 68 -17.40 -0.06 6.99
C THR A 68 -16.28 -0.85 7.65
N GLU A 69 -15.10 -0.91 7.02
CA GLU A 69 -13.92 -1.55 7.59
C GLU A 69 -13.30 -0.67 8.67
N GLU A 70 -13.25 0.64 8.45
CA GLU A 70 -12.84 1.61 9.47
C GLU A 70 -13.67 1.48 10.76
N LEU A 71 -14.99 1.40 10.62
CA LEU A 71 -15.90 1.21 11.76
C LEU A 71 -15.66 -0.13 12.46
N ALA A 72 -15.38 -1.20 11.71
CA ALA A 72 -15.12 -2.52 12.29
C ALA A 72 -13.78 -2.56 13.06
N ASP A 73 -12.76 -1.88 12.54
CA ASP A 73 -11.40 -1.94 13.07
C ASP A 73 -11.18 -0.93 14.23
N PHE A 74 -11.83 0.25 14.17
CA PHE A 74 -11.63 1.33 15.13
C PHE A 74 -12.88 1.72 15.95
N GLY A 75 -14.06 1.18 15.62
CA GLY A 75 -15.32 1.51 16.29
C GLY A 75 -15.90 2.88 15.91
N GLY A 76 -15.28 3.59 14.97
CA GLY A 76 -15.74 4.89 14.46
C GLY A 76 -14.70 5.53 13.54
N PRO A 77 -15.04 6.67 12.92
CA PRO A 77 -14.12 7.41 12.06
C PRO A 77 -12.91 7.92 12.85
N VAL A 78 -11.72 7.72 12.30
CA VAL A 78 -10.45 8.22 12.87
C VAL A 78 -9.99 9.49 12.17
N SER A 79 -9.32 10.36 12.91
CA SER A 79 -8.66 11.56 12.36
C SER A 79 -7.20 11.31 11.99
N SER A 80 -6.63 10.17 12.38
CA SER A 80 -5.30 9.76 11.97
C SER A 80 -5.24 8.27 11.70
N LEU A 81 -4.58 7.90 10.60
CA LEU A 81 -4.44 6.52 10.14
C LEU A 81 -2.95 6.17 10.04
N CYS A 82 -2.52 5.19 10.83
CA CYS A 82 -1.19 4.58 10.69
C CYS A 82 -1.27 3.42 9.70
N LEU A 83 -0.39 3.41 8.69
CA LEU A 83 -0.37 2.39 7.66
C LEU A 83 1.04 2.09 7.15
N SER A 84 1.21 0.93 6.52
CA SER A 84 2.45 0.54 5.84
C SER A 84 2.14 0.02 4.46
N VAL A 85 2.86 0.51 3.45
CA VAL A 85 2.68 0.05 2.06
C VAL A 85 3.94 -0.67 1.60
N ALA A 86 3.78 -1.90 1.10
CA ALA A 86 4.81 -2.70 0.45
C ALA A 86 4.46 -2.91 -1.02
N GLN A 87 5.43 -2.73 -1.91
CA GLN A 87 5.30 -3.18 -3.30
C GLN A 87 5.66 -4.66 -3.36
N LEU A 88 4.83 -5.45 -4.04
CA LEU A 88 5.05 -6.87 -4.24
C LEU A 88 5.98 -7.10 -5.44
N SER A 89 6.85 -8.10 -5.28
CA SER A 89 7.67 -8.66 -6.34
C SER A 89 7.19 -10.08 -6.63
N ALA A 90 7.04 -10.42 -7.91
CA ALA A 90 6.70 -11.79 -8.31
C ALA A 90 7.72 -12.83 -7.81
N THR A 91 8.99 -12.44 -7.68
CA THR A 91 10.09 -13.34 -7.28
C THR A 91 10.32 -13.38 -5.78
N TYR A 92 10.07 -12.27 -5.07
CA TYR A 92 10.48 -12.09 -3.67
C TYR A 92 9.30 -11.86 -2.71
N GLY A 93 8.06 -11.81 -3.20
CA GLY A 93 6.90 -11.45 -2.39
C GLY A 93 6.95 -9.99 -1.93
N ARG A 94 6.59 -9.71 -0.68
CA ARG A 94 6.61 -8.35 -0.11
C ARG A 94 8.01 -7.75 -0.12
N GLY A 95 8.18 -6.65 -0.85
CA GLY A 95 9.37 -5.82 -0.79
C GLY A 95 9.42 -4.92 0.45
N ALA A 96 10.42 -4.05 0.49
CA ALA A 96 10.57 -3.05 1.56
C ALA A 96 9.31 -2.17 1.66
N SER A 97 8.78 -2.03 2.88
CA SER A 97 7.59 -1.24 3.15
C SER A 97 7.93 0.19 3.58
N THR A 98 7.01 1.13 3.32
CA THR A 98 7.04 2.47 3.90
C THR A 98 5.91 2.61 4.90
N LYS A 99 6.24 2.77 6.19
CA LYS A 99 5.28 3.00 7.27
C LYS A 99 5.13 4.49 7.59
N ARG A 100 3.90 5.01 7.70
CA ARG A 100 3.57 6.39 8.08
C ARG A 100 2.25 6.46 8.83
N CYS A 101 2.11 7.47 9.68
CA CYS A 101 0.81 7.89 10.20
C CYS A 101 0.43 9.20 9.53
N LEU A 102 -0.79 9.26 9.00
CA LEU A 102 -1.31 10.37 8.21
C LEU A 102 -2.54 10.95 8.91
N HIS A 103 -2.78 12.26 8.73
CA HIS A 103 -4.04 12.88 9.09
C HIS A 103 -5.01 12.73 7.91
N VAL A 104 -6.29 12.46 8.18
CA VAL A 104 -7.31 12.10 7.16
C VAL A 104 -8.62 12.85 7.34
#